data_AF-A0A0G0T7L1-F1
#
_entry.id   AF-A0A0G0T7L1-F1
#
_cell.length_a   1.000
_cell.length_b   1.000
_cell.length_c   1.000
_cell.angle_alpha   90.00
_cell.angle_beta   90.00
_cell.angle_gamma   90.00
#
_symmetry.space_group_name_H-M   'P 1'
#
loop_
_entity.id
_entity.type
_entity.pdbx_description
1 polymer ?
#
loop_
_entity_poly.entity_id
_entity_poly.type
_entity_poly.pdbx_seq_one_letter_code
_entity_poly.pdbx_strand_id
1 'polypeptide(L)'
;MFFALTDMLGTKWKVRSFGRQDAEFSLAQKLVSLLAGVVALFLLFLLIRFWIADKDYALGYNLSRAGQYQEAYGYLLKANSKRAEPVFQDELAVNSAILATFVLSQGPSSTQSAQTASSLIQEAIGINDKLVKDHPKNIVFWKSRVRIFYNLAQIDASFLPKALEAMKKTQNPALARPRIT
;
A
#
# COMPACT_ATOMS: atom_id res chain seq x y z
N MET A 1 -26.35 61.72 24.40
CA MET A 1 -25.79 63.09 24.43
C MET A 1 -24.28 62.94 24.64
N PHE A 2 -23.50 62.88 23.55
CA PHE A 2 -22.05 62.77 23.60
C PHE A 2 -21.48 64.15 23.25
N PHE A 3 -20.88 64.82 24.23
CA PHE A 3 -20.16 66.08 24.04
C PHE A 3 -18.88 65.79 23.24
N ALA A 4 -18.80 66.32 22.01
CA ALA A 4 -17.56 66.35 21.24
C ALA A 4 -16.76 67.60 21.66
N LEU A 5 -15.89 67.46 22.66
CA LEU A 5 -14.80 68.41 22.88
C LEU A 5 -13.82 68.23 21.73
N THR A 6 -13.79 69.20 20.82
CA THR A 6 -12.81 69.28 19.74
C THR A 6 -11.50 69.78 20.33
N ASP A 7 -10.45 68.97 20.23
CA ASP A 7 -9.11 69.37 20.56
C ASP A 7 -8.62 70.42 19.54
N MET A 8 -7.89 71.43 20.00
CA MET A 8 -7.51 72.65 19.27
C MET A 8 -6.50 72.43 18.13
N LEU A 9 -6.21 71.17 17.78
CA LEU A 9 -5.17 70.78 16.82
C LEU A 9 -5.71 70.22 15.49
N GLY A 10 -7.00 70.37 15.20
CA GLY A 10 -7.56 70.12 13.87
C GLY A 10 -7.46 68.67 13.36
N THR A 11 -7.14 67.72 14.23
CA THR A 11 -7.06 66.30 13.88
C THR A 11 -8.45 65.67 13.95
N LYS A 12 -9.04 65.45 12.77
CA LYS A 12 -10.28 64.67 12.63
C LYS A 12 -10.02 63.22 13.06
N TRP A 13 -10.49 62.86 14.25
CA TRP A 13 -10.52 61.47 14.67
C TRP A 13 -11.43 60.68 13.73
N LYS A 14 -10.82 59.85 12.86
CA LYS A 14 -11.55 58.91 12.01
C LYS A 14 -12.07 57.80 12.90
N VAL A 15 -13.28 57.98 13.45
CA VAL A 15 -14.01 56.94 14.16
C VAL A 15 -14.22 55.79 13.16
N ARG A 16 -13.42 54.73 13.27
CA ARG A 16 -13.65 53.49 12.52
C ARG A 16 -14.85 52.82 13.16
N SER A 17 -16.04 53.05 12.62
CA SER A 17 -17.17 52.19 12.91
C SER A 17 -16.85 50.80 12.35
N PHE A 18 -16.88 49.78 13.20
CA PHE A 18 -16.90 48.39 12.77
C PHE A 18 -18.30 48.09 12.19
N GLY A 19 -18.63 48.71 11.06
CA GLY A 19 -19.77 48.29 10.26
C GLY A 19 -19.46 46.93 9.67
N ARG A 20 -20.39 45.97 9.77
CA ARG A 20 -20.36 44.73 8.98
C ARG A 20 -20.26 45.16 7.51
N GLN A 21 -19.09 45.00 6.91
CA GLN A 21 -18.99 45.06 5.47
C GLN A 21 -19.53 43.72 4.98
N ASP A 22 -20.76 43.74 4.48
CA ASP A 22 -21.35 42.61 3.79
C ASP A 22 -20.62 42.47 2.44
N ALA A 23 -19.40 41.93 2.50
CA ALA A 23 -18.61 41.68 1.32
C ALA A 23 -19.28 40.55 0.53
N GLU A 24 -20.05 40.91 -0.49
CA GLU A 24 -20.61 39.98 -1.47
C GLU A 24 -19.45 39.25 -2.18
N PHE A 25 -19.29 37.96 -1.88
CA PHE A 25 -18.26 37.14 -2.53
C PHE A 25 -18.49 37.13 -4.05
N SER A 26 -17.42 37.43 -4.80
CA SER A 26 -17.46 37.32 -6.26
C SER A 26 -17.76 35.87 -6.66
N LEU A 27 -18.49 35.68 -7.76
CA LEU A 27 -18.82 34.35 -8.30
C LEU A 27 -17.56 33.50 -8.50
N ALA A 28 -16.44 34.10 -8.89
CA ALA A 28 -15.15 33.42 -8.99
C ALA A 28 -14.65 32.87 -7.64
N GLN A 29 -14.78 33.64 -6.55
CA GLN A 29 -14.38 33.20 -5.21
C GLN A 29 -15.28 32.05 -4.71
N LYS A 30 -16.58 32.09 -5.03
CA LYS A 30 -17.53 31.01 -4.71
C LYS A 30 -17.16 29.73 -5.47
N LEU A 31 -16.84 29.82 -6.76
CA LEU A 31 -16.42 28.68 -7.57
C LEU A 31 -15.09 28.08 -7.12
N VAL A 32 -14.09 28.92 -6.81
CA VAL A 32 -12.79 28.45 -6.29
C VAL A 32 -12.97 27.75 -4.94
N SER A 33 -13.77 28.32 -4.04
CA SER A 33 -14.06 27.71 -2.74
C SER A 33 -14.77 26.36 -2.90
N LEU A 34 -15.73 26.26 -3.83
CA LEU A 34 -16.42 25.01 -4.14
C LEU A 34 -15.44 23.95 -4.69
N LEU A 35 -14.61 24.32 -5.67
CA LEU A 35 -13.61 23.43 -6.25
C LEU A 35 -12.61 22.94 -5.19
N ALA A 36 -12.12 23.84 -4.33
CA ALA A 36 -11.23 23.49 -3.24
C ALA A 36 -11.88 22.51 -2.26
N GLY A 37 -13.17 22.71 -1.94
CA GLY A 37 -13.94 21.78 -1.12
C GLY A 37 -14.07 20.38 -1.75
N VAL A 38 -14.36 20.30 -3.05
CA VAL A 38 -14.44 19.03 -3.79
C VAL A 38 -13.08 18.32 -3.80
N VAL A 39 -11.99 19.04 -4.07
CA VAL A 39 -10.64 18.49 -4.05
C VAL A 39 -10.28 17.98 -2.65
N ALA A 40 -10.60 18.73 -1.60
CA ALA A 40 -10.35 18.32 -0.22
C ALA A 40 -11.10 17.02 0.13
N LEU A 41 -12.38 16.90 -0.23
CA LEU A 41 -13.16 15.68 -0.01
C LEU A 41 -12.59 14.48 -0.79
N PHE A 42 -12.15 14.70 -2.03
CA PHE A 42 -11.49 13.67 -2.83
C PHE A 42 -10.18 13.18 -2.19
N LEU A 43 -9.34 14.10 -1.70
CA LEU A 43 -8.10 13.75 -1.01
C LEU A 43 -8.36 12.99 0.31
N LEU A 44 -9.38 13.39 1.08
CA LEU A 44 -9.81 12.66 2.27
C LEU A 44 -10.27 11.24 1.94
N PHE A 45 -11.03 11.07 0.85
CA PHE A 45 -11.44 9.76 0.36
C PHE A 45 -10.23 8.88 0.00
N LEU A 46 -9.23 9.43 -0.70
CA LEU A 46 -7.98 8.71 -1.00
C LEU A 46 -7.23 8.31 0.26
N LEU A 47 -7.14 9.20 1.25
CA LEU A 47 -6.46 8.93 2.52
C LEU A 47 -7.12 7.77 3.28
N ILE A 48 -8.46 7.77 3.35
CA ILE A 48 -9.22 6.68 3.97
C ILE A 48 -8.96 5.36 3.24
N ARG A 49 -8.99 5.38 1.90
CA ARG A 49 -8.71 4.18 1.09
C ARG A 49 -7.32 3.62 1.35
N PHE A 50 -6.30 4.47 1.46
CA PHE A 50 -4.93 4.06 1.78
C PHE A 50 -4.84 3.50 3.20
N TRP A 51 -5.41 4.19 4.18
CA TRP A 51 -5.42 3.73 5.56
C TRP A 51 -6.06 2.33 5.70
N ILE A 52 -7.16 2.06 4.99
CA ILE A 52 -7.77 0.73 4.99
C ILE A 52 -6.84 -0.31 4.35
N ALA A 53 -6.15 0.03 3.27
CA ALA A 53 -5.19 -0.87 2.62
C ALA A 53 -4.01 -1.21 3.56
N ASP A 54 -3.45 -0.21 4.23
CA ASP A 54 -2.36 -0.38 5.20
C ASP A 54 -2.80 -1.25 6.39
N LYS A 55 -4.01 -1.04 6.89
CA LYS A 55 -4.60 -1.87 7.96
C LYS A 55 -4.82 -3.31 7.52
N ASP A 56 -5.42 -3.53 6.35
CA ASP A 56 -5.65 -4.86 5.78
C ASP A 56 -4.30 -5.59 5.58
N TYR A 57 -3.27 -4.89 5.07
CA TYR A 57 -1.93 -5.42 4.91
C TYR A 57 -1.30 -5.80 6.26
N ALA A 58 -1.32 -4.91 7.25
CA ALA A 58 -0.72 -5.16 8.55
C ALA A 58 -1.33 -6.40 9.22
N LEU A 59 -2.66 -6.57 9.13
CA LEU A 59 -3.35 -7.74 9.65
C LEU A 59 -2.97 -9.00 8.86
N GLY A 60 -3.03 -8.96 7.53
CA GLY A 60 -2.65 -10.09 6.68
C GLY A 60 -1.19 -10.53 6.90
N TYR A 61 -0.28 -9.57 7.04
CA TYR A 61 1.13 -9.80 7.35
C TYR A 61 1.32 -10.49 8.71
N ASN A 62 0.63 -10.03 9.75
CA ASN A 62 0.70 -10.65 11.07
C ASN A 62 0.11 -12.08 11.08
N LEU A 63 -1.02 -12.29 10.40
CA LEU A 63 -1.63 -13.62 10.24
C LEU A 63 -0.70 -14.58 9.48
N SER A 64 -0.05 -14.11 8.40
CA SER A 64 0.95 -14.86 7.62
C SER A 64 2.10 -15.34 8.54
N ARG A 65 2.59 -14.46 9.42
CA ARG A 65 3.63 -14.80 10.40
C ARG A 65 3.16 -15.71 11.52
N ALA A 66 1.87 -15.69 11.85
CA ALA A 66 1.24 -16.62 12.78
C ALA A 66 0.94 -18.00 12.15
N GLY A 67 1.23 -18.19 10.86
CA GLY A 67 0.93 -19.43 10.13
C GLY A 67 -0.54 -19.56 9.68
N GLN A 68 -1.36 -18.53 9.90
CA GLN A 68 -2.77 -18.49 9.47
C GLN A 68 -2.87 -18.02 8.00
N TYR A 69 -2.27 -18.79 7.09
CA TYR A 69 -2.09 -18.39 5.69
C TYR A 69 -3.42 -18.19 4.94
N GLN A 70 -4.43 -19.02 5.19
CA GLN A 70 -5.74 -18.91 4.52
C GLN A 70 -6.46 -17.60 4.87
N GLU A 71 -6.43 -17.21 6.15
CA GLU A 71 -7.02 -15.95 6.61
C GLU A 71 -6.19 -14.75 6.11
N ALA A 72 -4.86 -14.86 6.19
CA ALA A 72 -3.92 -13.86 5.71
C ALA A 72 -4.16 -13.52 4.23
N TYR A 73 -4.32 -14.52 3.37
CA TYR A 73 -4.58 -14.36 1.93
C TYR A 73 -5.78 -13.45 1.66
N GLY A 74 -6.88 -13.64 2.39
CA GLY A 74 -8.08 -12.80 2.26
C GLY A 74 -7.81 -11.32 2.57
N TYR A 75 -7.00 -11.03 3.59
CA TYR A 75 -6.63 -9.65 3.93
C TYR A 75 -5.60 -9.06 2.96
N LEU A 76 -4.62 -9.85 2.51
CA LEU A 76 -3.61 -9.41 1.55
C LEU A 76 -4.23 -9.07 0.18
N LEU A 77 -5.21 -9.86 -0.30
CA LEU A 77 -6.01 -9.52 -1.48
C LEU A 77 -6.80 -8.21 -1.31
N LYS A 78 -7.41 -8.01 -0.14
CA LYS A 78 -8.14 -6.77 0.18
C LYS A 78 -7.22 -5.55 0.22
N ALA A 79 -6.00 -5.70 0.70
CA ALA A 79 -5.00 -4.63 0.68
C ALA A 79 -4.58 -4.31 -0.76
N ASN A 80 -4.20 -5.33 -1.54
CA ASN A 80 -3.71 -5.17 -2.91
C ASN A 80 -4.76 -4.59 -3.87
N SER A 81 -6.04 -4.95 -3.70
CA SER A 81 -7.16 -4.37 -4.49
C SER A 81 -7.41 -2.89 -4.19
N LYS A 82 -7.10 -2.43 -2.97
CA LYS A 82 -7.20 -1.01 -2.61
C LYS A 82 -6.00 -0.22 -3.07
N ARG A 83 -4.80 -0.79 -2.95
CA ARG A 83 -3.54 -0.15 -3.27
C ARG A 83 -2.51 -1.21 -3.71
N ALA A 84 -2.04 -1.11 -4.94
CA ALA A 84 -1.08 -2.05 -5.52
C ALA A 84 0.37 -1.69 -5.14
N GLU A 85 0.70 -1.80 -3.86
CA GLU A 85 2.07 -1.56 -3.38
C GLU A 85 2.97 -2.79 -3.59
N PRO A 86 4.23 -2.60 -4.02
CA PRO A 86 5.17 -3.71 -4.22
C PRO A 86 5.33 -4.61 -2.98
N VAL A 87 5.30 -4.03 -1.79
CA VAL A 87 5.41 -4.77 -0.52
C VAL A 87 4.16 -5.62 -0.22
N PHE A 88 2.97 -5.14 -0.62
CA PHE A 88 1.73 -5.89 -0.42
C PHE A 88 1.68 -7.08 -1.38
N GLN A 89 2.09 -6.83 -2.62
CA GLN A 89 2.22 -7.84 -3.66
C GLN A 89 3.24 -8.92 -3.28
N ASP A 90 4.39 -8.53 -2.73
CA ASP A 90 5.43 -9.48 -2.31
C ASP A 90 4.94 -10.43 -1.22
N GLU A 91 4.26 -9.90 -0.19
CA GLU A 91 3.71 -10.74 0.88
C GLU A 91 2.57 -11.62 0.37
N LEU A 92 1.71 -11.11 -0.51
CA LEU A 92 0.68 -11.89 -1.18
C LEU A 92 1.30 -13.07 -1.94
N ALA A 93 2.34 -12.82 -2.76
CA ALA A 93 3.01 -13.85 -3.54
C ALA A 93 3.63 -14.95 -2.68
N VAL A 94 4.27 -14.60 -1.57
CA VAL A 94 4.81 -15.56 -0.60
C VAL A 94 3.68 -16.40 0.00
N ASN A 95 2.58 -15.75 0.40
CA ASN A 95 1.43 -16.43 0.98
C ASN A 95 0.77 -17.40 -0.02
N SER A 96 0.60 -17.00 -1.27
CA SER A 96 0.04 -17.82 -2.35
C SER A 96 0.88 -19.07 -2.62
N ALA A 97 2.22 -18.96 -2.61
CA ALA A 97 3.10 -20.12 -2.76
C ALA A 97 2.94 -21.13 -1.61
N ILE A 98 2.81 -20.64 -0.37
CA ILE A 98 2.58 -21.48 0.81
C ILE A 98 1.22 -22.16 0.72
N LEU A 99 0.16 -21.43 0.36
CA LEU A 99 -1.17 -22.00 0.18
C LEU A 99 -1.21 -23.05 -0.94
N ALA A 100 -0.56 -22.79 -2.08
CA ALA A 100 -0.45 -23.78 -3.14
C ALA A 100 0.19 -25.09 -2.66
N THR A 101 1.27 -24.97 -1.88
CA THR A 101 1.97 -26.10 -1.27
C THR A 101 1.02 -26.87 -0.34
N PHE A 102 0.28 -26.15 0.53
CA PHE A 102 -0.68 -26.74 1.46
C PHE A 102 -1.86 -27.44 0.75
N VAL A 103 -2.37 -26.86 -0.34
CA VAL A 103 -3.47 -27.46 -1.12
C VAL A 103 -3.03 -28.76 -1.77
N LEU A 104 -1.80 -28.82 -2.30
CA LEU A 104 -1.27 -30.01 -2.97
C LEU A 104 -0.74 -31.06 -1.99
N SER A 105 -0.33 -30.68 -0.77
CA SER A 105 0.15 -31.62 0.24
C SER A 105 -0.94 -32.45 0.91
N GLN A 106 -2.23 -32.09 0.75
CA GLN A 106 -3.35 -32.73 1.45
C GLN A 106 -3.85 -34.06 0.85
N GLY A 107 -3.13 -34.65 -0.12
CA GLY A 107 -3.43 -35.96 -0.69
C GLY A 107 -3.94 -35.91 -2.14
N PRO A 108 -4.61 -36.97 -2.65
CA PRO A 108 -5.05 -37.06 -4.05
C PRO A 108 -5.89 -35.83 -4.41
N SER A 109 -5.30 -34.95 -5.21
CA SER A 109 -5.92 -33.67 -5.54
C SER A 109 -7.10 -33.89 -6.47
N SER A 110 -8.29 -33.50 -6.03
CA SER A 110 -9.41 -33.32 -6.95
C SER A 110 -9.01 -32.35 -8.07
N THR A 111 -9.67 -32.43 -9.23
CA THR A 111 -9.44 -31.47 -10.34
C THR A 111 -9.54 -30.02 -9.87
N GLN A 112 -10.43 -29.74 -8.91
CA GLN A 112 -10.60 -28.41 -8.33
C GLN A 112 -9.41 -27.97 -7.46
N SER A 113 -8.87 -28.87 -6.62
CA SER A 113 -7.70 -28.60 -5.78
C SER A 113 -6.46 -28.33 -6.65
N ALA A 114 -6.27 -29.12 -7.70
CA ALA A 114 -5.19 -28.94 -8.66
C ALA A 114 -5.29 -27.58 -9.39
N GLN A 115 -6.50 -27.20 -9.82
CA GLN A 115 -6.73 -25.91 -10.48
C GLN A 115 -6.46 -24.73 -9.53
N THR A 116 -6.91 -24.83 -8.27
CA THR A 116 -6.72 -23.80 -7.26
C THR A 116 -5.23 -23.61 -6.95
N ALA A 117 -4.49 -24.72 -6.75
CA ALA A 117 -3.06 -24.66 -6.52
C ALA A 117 -2.31 -24.09 -7.74
N SER A 118 -2.69 -24.50 -8.96
CA SER A 118 -2.11 -23.95 -10.20
C SER A 118 -2.27 -22.42 -10.28
N SER A 119 -3.46 -21.90 -9.96
CA SER A 119 -3.72 -20.45 -9.91
C SER A 119 -2.84 -19.75 -8.88
N LEU A 120 -2.69 -20.32 -7.68
CA LEU A 120 -1.86 -19.75 -6.61
C LEU A 120 -0.36 -19.76 -6.96
N ILE A 121 0.12 -20.81 -7.64
CA ILE A 121 1.49 -20.90 -8.15
C ILE A 121 1.75 -19.82 -9.19
N GLN A 122 0.82 -19.68 -10.15
CA GLN A 122 0.93 -18.66 -11.20
C GLN A 122 0.91 -17.25 -10.62
N GLU A 123 0.07 -16.99 -9.62
CA GLU A 123 0.03 -15.71 -8.91
C GLU A 123 1.36 -15.43 -8.20
N ALA A 124 1.86 -16.39 -7.42
CA ALA A 124 3.11 -16.24 -6.67
C ALA A 124 4.31 -15.94 -7.59
N ILE A 125 4.46 -16.73 -8.65
CA ILE A 125 5.58 -16.59 -9.58
C ILE A 125 5.42 -15.33 -10.43
N GLY A 126 4.22 -15.07 -10.96
CA GLY A 126 3.96 -13.92 -11.82
C GLY A 126 4.16 -12.59 -11.10
N ILE A 127 3.68 -12.46 -9.87
CA ILE A 127 3.93 -11.28 -9.04
C ILE A 127 5.42 -11.13 -8.75
N ASN A 128 6.10 -12.19 -8.30
CA ASN A 128 7.49 -12.06 -7.92
C ASN A 128 8.42 -11.80 -9.12
N ASP A 129 8.14 -12.39 -10.29
CA ASP A 129 8.84 -12.10 -11.55
C ASP A 129 8.75 -10.63 -11.92
N LYS A 130 7.56 -10.04 -11.77
CA LYS A 130 7.37 -8.60 -11.95
C LYS A 130 8.18 -7.80 -10.92
N LEU A 131 8.11 -8.13 -9.63
CA LEU A 131 8.78 -7.38 -8.58
C LEU A 131 10.31 -7.38 -8.71
N VAL A 132 10.92 -8.52 -9.01
CA VAL A 132 12.38 -8.57 -9.19
C VAL A 132 12.84 -7.91 -10.49
N LYS A 133 11.96 -7.82 -11.49
CA LYS A 133 12.21 -7.08 -12.73
C LYS A 133 12.11 -5.57 -12.52
N ASP A 134 11.05 -5.12 -11.85
CA ASP A 134 10.76 -3.70 -11.64
C ASP A 134 11.66 -3.09 -10.54
N HIS A 135 12.10 -3.91 -9.58
CA HIS A 135 12.92 -3.50 -8.45
C HIS A 135 14.16 -4.40 -8.27
N PRO A 136 15.05 -4.48 -9.26
CA PRO A 136 16.14 -5.47 -9.30
C PRO A 136 17.15 -5.31 -8.16
N LYS A 137 17.28 -4.11 -7.59
CA LYS A 137 18.18 -3.79 -6.48
C LYS A 137 17.57 -4.05 -5.10
N ASN A 138 16.30 -4.49 -5.01
CA ASN A 138 15.66 -4.76 -3.74
C ASN A 138 15.89 -6.20 -3.29
N ILE A 139 16.82 -6.39 -2.34
CA ILE A 139 17.13 -7.71 -1.77
C ILE A 139 15.92 -8.39 -1.10
N VAL A 140 14.94 -7.63 -0.60
CA VAL A 140 13.76 -8.21 0.06
C VAL A 140 12.98 -9.08 -0.93
N PHE A 141 12.74 -8.60 -2.15
CA PHE A 141 12.01 -9.36 -3.17
C PHE A 141 12.79 -10.59 -3.65
N TRP A 142 14.12 -10.52 -3.66
CA TRP A 142 14.95 -11.70 -3.92
C TRP A 142 14.86 -12.72 -2.78
N LYS A 143 14.83 -12.30 -1.52
CA LYS A 143 14.58 -13.19 -0.38
C LYS A 143 13.20 -13.83 -0.44
N SER A 144 12.18 -13.07 -0.81
CA SER A 144 10.83 -13.58 -1.04
C SER A 144 10.79 -14.58 -2.19
N ARG A 145 11.53 -14.34 -3.28
CA ARG A 145 11.72 -15.30 -4.37
C ARG A 145 12.31 -16.63 -3.91
N VAL A 146 13.32 -16.59 -3.02
CA VAL A 146 13.86 -17.81 -2.40
C VAL A 146 12.76 -18.54 -1.64
N ARG A 147 12.02 -17.84 -0.77
CA ARG A 147 10.92 -18.43 0.01
C ARG A 147 9.85 -19.04 -0.88
N ILE A 148 9.45 -18.36 -1.95
CA ILE A 148 8.45 -18.84 -2.91
C ILE A 148 8.92 -20.16 -3.53
N PHE A 149 10.08 -20.17 -4.19
CA PHE A 149 10.55 -21.38 -4.87
C PHE A 149 10.91 -22.50 -3.91
N TYR A 150 11.39 -22.19 -2.70
CA TYR A 150 11.66 -23.21 -1.68
C TYR A 150 10.37 -23.88 -1.18
N ASN A 151 9.28 -23.12 -0.99
CA ASN A 151 7.99 -23.72 -0.64
C ASN A 151 7.46 -24.60 -1.78
N LEU A 152 7.49 -24.09 -3.02
CA LEU A 152 7.08 -24.86 -4.20
C LEU A 152 7.95 -26.09 -4.44
N ALA A 153 9.22 -26.08 -4.03
CA ALA A 153 10.11 -27.23 -4.13
C ALA A 153 9.66 -28.43 -3.28
N GLN A 154 8.82 -28.21 -2.26
CA GLN A 154 8.27 -29.28 -1.42
C GLN A 154 7.26 -30.15 -2.18
N ILE A 155 6.62 -29.61 -3.22
CA ILE A 155 5.64 -30.31 -4.06
C ILE A 155 6.21 -30.67 -5.44
N ASP A 156 7.16 -29.89 -5.95
CA ASP A 156 7.85 -30.14 -7.22
C ASP A 156 9.33 -29.74 -7.12
N ALA A 157 10.21 -30.74 -7.07
CA ALA A 157 11.65 -30.55 -6.96
C ALA A 157 12.27 -29.72 -8.10
N SER A 158 11.57 -29.52 -9.23
CA SER A 158 12.01 -28.67 -10.35
C SER A 158 12.21 -27.20 -9.95
N PHE A 159 11.61 -26.75 -8.85
CA PHE A 159 11.79 -25.39 -8.32
C PHE A 159 13.07 -25.20 -7.51
N LEU A 160 13.71 -26.28 -7.04
CA LEU A 160 14.91 -26.18 -6.20
C LEU A 160 16.08 -25.44 -6.87
N PRO A 161 16.42 -25.70 -8.16
CA PRO A 161 17.42 -24.91 -8.87
C PRO A 161 17.10 -23.41 -8.93
N LYS A 162 15.81 -23.05 -9.07
CA LYS A 162 15.36 -21.64 -9.09
C LYS A 162 15.50 -20.98 -7.72
N ALA A 163 15.21 -21.71 -6.64
CA ALA A 163 15.45 -21.24 -5.27
C ALA A 163 16.96 -20.97 -5.04
N LEU A 164 17.82 -21.88 -5.50
CA LEU A 164 19.27 -21.73 -5.42
C LEU A 164 19.78 -20.52 -6.21
N GLU A 165 19.27 -20.30 -7.42
CA GLU A 165 19.63 -19.13 -8.22
C GLU A 165 19.23 -17.82 -7.52
N ALA A 166 18.00 -17.73 -7.02
CA ALA A 166 17.52 -16.58 -6.27
C ALA A 166 18.36 -16.34 -5.00
N MET A 167 18.75 -17.40 -4.30
CA MET A 167 19.61 -17.31 -3.13
C MET A 167 21.00 -16.75 -3.47
N LYS A 168 21.60 -17.17 -4.59
CA LYS A 168 22.87 -16.60 -5.08
C LYS A 168 22.74 -15.09 -5.35
N LYS A 169 21.58 -14.63 -5.85
CA LYS A 169 21.33 -13.18 -6.02
C LYS A 169 21.36 -12.46 -4.67
N THR A 170 20.74 -13.01 -3.63
CA THR A 170 20.73 -12.37 -2.30
C THR A 170 22.10 -12.21 -1.64
N GLN A 171 23.09 -13.01 -2.05
CA GLN A 171 24.48 -12.91 -1.56
C GLN A 171 25.28 -11.84 -2.28
N ASN A 172 24.77 -11.28 -3.39
CA ASN A 172 25.45 -10.24 -4.13
C ASN A 172 25.48 -8.94 -3.30
N PRO A 173 26.67 -8.43 -2.92
CA PRO A 173 26.79 -7.22 -2.12
C PRO A 173 26.18 -5.98 -2.79
N ALA A 174 26.05 -5.96 -4.13
CA ALA A 174 25.40 -4.87 -4.85
C ALA A 174 23.89 -4.73 -4.56
N LEU A 175 23.26 -5.76 -3.97
CA LEU A 175 21.84 -5.75 -3.56
C LEU A 175 21.67 -5.39 -2.07
N ALA A 176 22.75 -5.40 -1.29
CA ALA A 176 22.71 -5.01 0.11
C ALA A 176 22.49 -3.49 0.22
N ARG A 177 21.61 -3.06 1.13
CA ARG A 177 21.53 -1.62 1.47
C ARG A 177 22.91 -1.15 1.96
N PRO A 178 23.42 0.01 1.51
CA PRO A 178 24.60 0.58 2.13
C PRO A 178 24.32 0.77 3.62
N ARG A 179 25.22 0.26 4.48
CA ARG A 179 25.18 0.61 5.91
C ARG A 179 25.40 2.12 5.98
N ILE A 180 24.40 2.82 6.51
CA ILE A 180 24.57 4.20 6.94
C ILE A 180 25.44 4.10 8.20
N THR A 181 26.76 4.24 8.04
CA THR A 181 27.72 4.50 9.12
C THR A 181 27.87 5.99 9.28
#